data_AF-A0A440UYW3-F1
#
_entry.id   AF-A0A440UYW3-F1
#
_cell.length_a   1.000
_cell.length_b   1.000
_cell.length_c   1.000
_cell.angle_alpha   90.00
_cell.angle_beta   90.00
_cell.angle_gamma   90.00
#
_symmetry.space_group_name_H-M   'P 1'
#
loop_
_entity.id
_entity.type
_entity.pdbx_description
1 polymer ?
#
loop_
_entity_poly.entity_id
_entity_poly.type
_entity_poly.pdbx_seq_one_letter_code
_entity_poly.pdbx_strand_id
1 'polypeptide(L)' 'MFAIEPYAAERQVFKSNDKGGMDSHWEPCRVLGVTKDEDGELVFIVETQHGRDRMLEMETYVRRVA' A
#
# COMPACT_ATOMS: atom_id res chain seq x y z
N MET A 1 1.77 -14.50 -7.27
CA MET A 1 1.11 -13.28 -7.77
C MET A 1 -0.14 -13.64 -8.54
N PHE A 2 -1.30 -13.19 -8.07
CA PHE A 2 -2.56 -13.25 -8.80
C PHE A 2 -2.83 -11.87 -9.41
N ALA A 3 -2.98 -11.83 -10.72
CA ALA A 3 -3.40 -10.62 -11.42
C ALA A 3 -4.89 -10.37 -11.12
N ILE A 4 -5.22 -9.14 -10.76
CA ILE A 4 -6.60 -8.68 -10.57
C ILE A 4 -6.83 -7.47 -11.47
N GLU A 5 -8.09 -7.09 -11.69
CA GLU A 5 -8.39 -5.82 -12.34
C GLU A 5 -7.89 -4.65 -11.46
N PRO A 6 -7.01 -3.77 -11.96
CA PRO A 6 -6.47 -2.71 -11.14
C PRO A 6 -7.55 -1.71 -10.70
N TYR A 7 -7.51 -1.28 -9.44
CA TYR A 7 -8.48 -0.32 -8.90
C TYR A 7 -7.83 0.74 -8.00
N ALA A 8 -8.51 1.87 -7.85
CA ALA A 8 -8.09 2.96 -6.97
C ALA A 8 -8.32 2.58 -5.50
N ALA A 9 -7.32 2.81 -4.67
CA ALA A 9 -7.33 2.46 -3.26
C ALA A 9 -6.55 3.49 -2.45
N GLU A 10 -6.50 3.27 -1.13
CA GLU A 10 -5.59 3.98 -0.24
C GLU A 10 -4.81 2.96 0.60
N ARG A 11 -3.53 3.24 0.84
CA ARG A 11 -2.68 2.48 1.77
C ARG A 11 -2.49 3.24 3.08
N GLN A 12 -2.31 2.52 4.18
CA GLN A 12 -1.97 3.14 5.45
C GLN A 12 -0.45 3.31 5.56
N VAL A 13 0.01 4.55 5.71
CA VAL A 13 1.43 4.87 5.89
C VAL A 13 1.68 5.25 7.34
N PHE A 14 2.72 4.66 7.94
CA PHE A 14 3.15 4.95 9.29
C PHE A 14 4.41 5.82 9.25
N LYS A 15 4.41 6.91 10.02
CA LYS A 15 5.55 7.82 10.12
C LYS A 15 5.89 8.06 11.58
N SER A 16 7.15 7.87 11.95
CA SER A 16 7.64 8.22 13.27
C SER A 16 7.48 9.72 13.53
N ASN A 17 6.98 10.07 14.70
CA ASN A 17 6.77 11.46 15.12
C ASN A 17 7.81 11.91 16.17
N ASP A 18 7.94 13.22 16.35
CA ASP A 18 8.94 13.83 17.25
C ASP A 18 8.69 13.54 18.74
N LYS A 19 7.53 12.97 19.08
CA LYS A 19 7.14 12.59 20.45
C LYS A 19 7.49 11.14 20.78
N GLY A 20 8.19 10.43 19.88
CA GLY A 20 8.56 9.03 20.06
C GLY A 20 7.44 8.03 19.78
N GLY A 21 6.35 8.47 19.13
CA GLY A 21 5.26 7.62 18.67
C GLY A 21 5.25 7.43 17.14
N MET A 22 4.19 6.81 16.63
CA MET A 22 3.91 6.71 15.20
C MET A 22 2.59 7.39 14.88
N ASP A 23 2.61 8.31 13.92
CA ASP A 23 1.41 8.82 13.27
C ASP A 23 1.07 7.91 12.08
N SER A 24 -0.22 7.82 11.74
CA SER A 24 -0.64 7.12 10.52
C SER A 24 -1.65 7.93 9.75
N HIS A 25 -1.52 7.90 8.43
CA HIS A 25 -2.48 8.49 7.49
C HIS A 25 -2.68 7.57 6.29
N TRP A 26 -3.76 7.82 5.56
CA TRP A 26 -4.09 7.07 4.35
C TRP A 26 -3.59 7.86 3.13
N GLU A 27 -2.85 7.21 2.25
CA GLU A 27 -2.35 7.81 1.01
C GLU A 27 -2.96 7.13 -0.22
N PRO A 28 -3.33 7.87 -1.27
CA PRO A 28 -3.83 7.30 -2.51
C PRO A 28 -2.82 6.34 -3.15
N CYS A 29 -3.31 5.19 -3.59
CA CYS A 29 -2.54 4.21 -4.34
C CYS A 29 -3.42 3.52 -5.39
N ARG A 30 -2.80 2.69 -6.23
CA ARG A 30 -3.52 1.81 -7.15
C ARG A 30 -3.12 0.37 -6.90
N VAL A 31 -4.10 -0.48 -6.61
CA VAL A 31 -3.84 -1.92 -6.47
C VAL A 31 -3.71 -2.52 -7.86
N LEU A 32 -2.64 -3.30 -8.07
CA LEU A 32 -2.35 -3.98 -9.33
C LEU A 32 -2.47 -5.50 -9.23
N GLY A 33 -2.33 -6.05 -8.03
CA GLY A 33 -2.26 -7.48 -7.82
C GLY A 33 -2.32 -7.86 -6.35
N VAL A 34 -2.38 -9.17 -6.11
CA VAL A 34 -2.24 -9.75 -4.78
C VAL A 34 -1.15 -10.80 -4.84
N THR A 35 -0.31 -10.87 -3.82
CA THR A 35 0.70 -11.92 -3.67
C THR A 35 0.74 -12.41 -2.24
N LYS A 36 1.67 -13.32 -1.96
CA LYS A 36 2.01 -13.74 -0.61
C LYS A 36 3.38 -13.19 -0.24
N ASP A 37 3.56 -12.81 1.02
CA ASP A 37 4.86 -12.48 1.57
C ASP A 37 5.67 -13.74 1.93
N GLU A 38 6.79 -13.56 2.63
CA GLU A 38 7.69 -14.63 3.04
C GLU A 38 7.06 -15.60 4.04
N ASP A 39 6.10 -15.14 4.84
CA ASP A 39 5.35 -15.94 5.82
C ASP A 39 4.12 -16.63 5.18
N GLY A 40 3.82 -16.32 3.92
CA GLY A 40 2.70 -16.88 3.17
C GLY A 40 1.38 -16.12 3.33
N GLU A 41 1.41 -14.97 4.00
CA GLU A 41 0.28 -14.09 4.24
C GLU A 41 -0.03 -13.24 3.00
N LEU A 42 -1.31 -12.94 2.78
CA LEU A 42 -1.73 -12.17 1.61
C LEU A 42 -1.35 -10.70 1.73
N VAL A 43 -0.68 -10.19 0.70
CA VAL A 43 -0.30 -8.77 0.58
C VAL A 43 -0.69 -8.23 -0.79
N PHE A 44 -0.99 -6.93 -0.85
CA PHE A 44 -1.35 -6.25 -2.09
C PHE A 44 -0.11 -5.69 -2.77
N ILE A 45 -0.04 -5.82 -4.09
CA ILE A 45 0.94 -5.10 -4.90
C ILE A 45 0.30 -3.78 -5.31
N VAL A 46 0.90 -2.67 -4.90
CA VAL A 46 0.37 -1.33 -5.14
C VAL A 46 1.36 -0.46 -5.94
N GLU A 47 0.83 0.40 -6.79
CA GLU A 47 1.54 1.53 -7.37
C GLU A 47 1.31 2.76 -6.49
N THR A 48 2.41 3.35 -6.01
CA THR A 48 2.43 4.56 -5.18
C THR A 48 3.15 5.68 -5.92
N GLN A 49 2.86 6.94 -5.56
CA GLN A 49 3.52 8.10 -6.13
C GLN A 49 4.36 8.81 -5.08
N HIS A 50 5.67 8.86 -5.31
CA HIS A 50 6.62 9.59 -4.47
C HIS A 50 7.20 10.75 -5.27
N GLY A 51 6.61 11.93 -5.10
CA GLY A 51 6.95 13.10 -5.92
C GLY A 51 6.58 12.89 -7.38
N ARG A 52 7.58 12.77 -8.27
CA ARG A 52 7.39 12.51 -9.71
C ARG A 52 7.54 11.05 -10.08
N ASP A 53 8.04 10.23 -9.16
CA ASP A 53 8.34 8.83 -9.42
C ASP A 53 7.17 7.94 -9.02
N ARG A 54 7.00 6.85 -9.76
CA ARG A 54 6.05 5.80 -9.43
C ARG A 54 6.82 4.59 -8.93
N MET A 55 6.39 4.07 -7.80
CA MET A 55 7.03 2.92 -7.16
C MET A 55 6.03 1.77 -7.01
N LEU A 56 6.57 0.56 -7.02
CA LEU A 56 5.83 -0.65 -6.71
C LEU A 56 6.18 -1.07 -5.29
N GLU A 57 5.16 -1.25 -4.47
CA GLU A 57 5.31 -1.62 -3.07
C GLU A 57 4.36 -2.79 -2.73
N MET A 58 4.69 -3.55 -1.69
CA MET A 58 3.83 -4.59 -1.14
C MET A 58 3.22 -4.08 0.17
N GLU A 59 1.90 -4.07 0.25
CA GLU A 59 1.16 -3.45 1.35
C GLU A 59 0.13 -4.40 1.95
N THR A 60 0.06 -4.43 3.28
CA THR A 60 -0.92 -5.23 4.01
C THR A 60 -2.21 -4.44 4.27
N TYR A 61 -2.09 -3.14 4.55
CA TYR A 61 -3.21 -2.29 4.94
C TYR A 61 -3.68 -1.43 3.79
N VAL A 62 -4.59 -1.97 3.00
CA VAL A 62 -5.19 -1.30 1.83
C VAL A 62 -6.71 -1.26 1.97
N ARG A 63 -7.31 -0.11 1.67
CA ARG A 63 -8.77 0.06 1.59
C ARG A 63 -9.18 0.57 0.22
N ARG A 64 -10.27 0.02 -0.31
CA ARG A 64 -10.83 0.47 -1.59
C ARG A 64 -11.50 1.84 -1.42
N VAL A 65 -11.25 2.76 -2.34
CA VAL A 65 -11.99 4.03 -2.41
C VAL A 65 -13.32 3.75 -3.11
N ALA A 66 -14.42 4.20 -2.49
CA ALA A 66 -15.79 4.01 -3.00
C ALA A 66 -16.06 4.89 -4.23
#